data_AF-A0A497GGU5-F1
#
_entry.id   AF-A0A497GGU5-F1
#
_cell.length_a   1.000
_cell.length_b   1.000
_cell.length_c   1.000
_cell.angle_alpha   90.00
_cell.angle_beta   90.00
_cell.angle_gamma   90.00
#
_symmetry.space_group_name_H-M   'P 1'
#
loop_
_entity.id
_entity.type
_entity.pdbx_description
1 polymer ?
#
loop_
_entity_poly.entity_id
_entity_poly.type
_entity_poly.pdbx_seq_one_letter_code
_entity_poly.pdbx_strand_id
1 'polypeptide(L)' 'MKKISVRIPHELYNRMLYLVKEGYFSSISELIREAIIEYLREELSTLRRLAK' A
#
# COMPACT_ATOMS: atom_id res chain seq x y z
N MET A 1 -5.37 12.72 12.10
CA MET A 1 -4.71 11.91 11.05
C MET A 1 -3.33 12.48 10.77
N LYS A 2 -2.28 11.65 10.70
CA LYS A 2 -0.94 12.10 10.29
C LYS A 2 -0.85 12.07 8.75
N LYS A 3 -0.29 13.11 8.14
CA LYS A 3 -0.02 13.17 6.69
C LYS A 3 1.44 12.80 6.44
N ILE A 4 1.68 11.98 5.42
CA ILE A 4 3.01 11.57 5.00
C ILE A 4 3.15 11.90 3.52
N SER A 5 4.23 12.59 3.16
CA SER A 5 4.60 12.84 1.77
C SER A 5 5.69 11.85 1.38
N VAL A 6 5.47 11.09 0.31
CA VAL A 6 6.43 10.11 -0.21
C VAL A 6 6.85 10.49 -1.61
N ARG A 7 8.12 10.21 -1.96
CA ARG A 7 8.61 10.31 -3.34
C ARG A 7 8.65 8.91 -3.92
N ILE A 8 8.04 8.73 -5.08
CA ILE A 8 7.98 7.46 -5.79
C ILE A 8 8.20 7.68 -7.29
N PRO A 9 8.64 6.65 -8.03
CA PRO A 9 8.78 6.73 -9.48
C PRO A 9 7.46 7.08 -10.16
N HIS A 10 7.53 7.89 -11.22
CA HIS A 10 6.36 8.33 -11.97
C HIS A 10 5.56 7.15 -12.55
N GLU A 11 6.25 6.12 -13.05
CA GLU A 11 5.60 4.91 -13.58
C GLU A 11 4.76 4.18 -12.53
N LEU A 12 5.27 4.09 -11.30
CA LEU A 12 4.54 3.46 -10.19
C LEU A 12 3.28 4.25 -9.84
N TYR A 13 3.41 5.58 -9.79
CA TYR A 13 2.27 6.47 -9.57
C TYR A 13 1.20 6.31 -10.66
N ASN A 14 1.60 6.18 -11.92
CA ASN A 14 0.68 5.97 -13.04
C ASN A 14 -0.07 4.63 -12.95
N ARG A 15 0.60 3.56 -12.50
CA ARG A 15 -0.06 2.27 -12.26
C ARG A 15 -1.09 2.36 -11.14
N MET A 16 -0.77 3.06 -10.04
CA MET A 16 -1.74 3.29 -8.96
C MET A 16 -2.92 4.15 -9.42
N LEU A 17 -2.66 5.19 -10.21
CA LEU A 17 -3.71 6.01 -10.83
C LEU A 17 -4.64 5.19 -11.72
N TYR A 18 -4.09 4.27 -12.52
CA TYR A 18 -4.88 3.37 -13.35
C TYR A 18 -5.85 2.54 -12.48
N LEU A 19 -5.37 1.92 -11.41
CA LEU A 19 -6.21 1.13 -10.51
C LEU A 19 -7.33 1.94 -9.85
N VAL A 20 -7.07 3.21 -9.53
CA VAL A 20 -8.10 4.12 -9.01
C VAL A 20 -9.13 4.47 -10.10
N LYS A 21 -8.69 4.70 -11.34
CA LYS A 21 -9.58 5.01 -12.47
C LYS A 21 -10.50 3.84 -12.84
N GLU A 22 -9.99 2.62 -12.75
CA GLU A 22 -10.77 1.40 -12.98
C GLU A 22 -11.76 1.10 -11.83
N GLY A 23 -11.73 1.88 -10.74
CA GLY A 23 -12.67 1.75 -9.63
C GLY A 23 -12.31 0.68 -8.59
N TYR A 24 -11.11 0.09 -8.66
CA TYR A 24 -10.64 -0.86 -7.63
C TYR A 24 -10.40 -0.17 -6.29
N PHE A 25 -10.05 1.11 -6.31
CA PHE A 25 -9.81 1.93 -5.11
C PHE A 25 -10.43 3.32 -5.30
N SER A 26 -10.94 3.91 -4.21
CA SER A 26 -11.51 5.25 -4.18
C SER A 26 -10.46 6.36 -4.33
N SER A 27 -9.20 6.10 -3.93
CA SER A 27 -8.10 7.07 -4.01
C SER A 27 -6.74 6.40 -3.93
N ILE A 28 -5.70 7.11 -4.39
CA ILE A 28 -4.30 6.64 -4.23
C ILE A 28 -3.95 6.47 -2.76
N SER A 29 -4.43 7.37 -1.90
CA SER A 29 -4.20 7.28 -0.46
C SER A 29 -4.84 6.04 0.16
N GLU A 30 -5.98 5.58 -0.34
CA GLU A 30 -6.59 4.32 0.11
C GLU A 30 -5.75 3.13 -0.35
N LEU A 31 -5.40 3.08 -1.63
CA LEU A 31 -4.55 2.03 -2.20
C LEU A 31 -3.25 1.87 -1.41
N ILE A 32 -2.54 2.97 -1.14
CA ILE A 32 -1.29 2.94 -0.37
C ILE A 32 -1.52 2.44 1.06
N ARG A 33 -2.63 2.81 1.70
CA ARG A 33 -2.95 2.33 3.05
C ARG A 33 -3.19 0.83 3.07
N GLU A 34 -3.99 0.31 2.15
CA GLU A 34 -4.27 -1.12 2.07
C GLU A 34 -2.98 -1.92 1.79
N ALA A 35 -2.16 -1.46 0.85
CA ALA A 35 -0.86 -2.09 0.55
C ALA A 35 0.07 -2.13 1.77
N ILE A 36 0.15 -1.04 2.55
CA ILE A 36 0.94 -1.00 3.79
C ILE A 36 0.38 -1.97 4.83
N ILE A 37 -0.95 -2.02 5.00
CA ILE A 37 -1.60 -2.91 5.97
C ILE A 37 -1.34 -4.38 5.60
N GLU A 38 -1.48 -4.73 4.33
CA GLU A 38 -1.23 -6.08 3.82
C GLU A 38 0.22 -6.50 4.04
N TYR A 39 1.17 -5.65 3.65
CA TYR A 39 2.60 -5.90 3.86
C TYR A 39 2.93 -6.12 5.35
N LEU A 40 2.40 -5.26 6.24
CA LEU A 40 2.63 -5.40 7.68
C LEU A 40 2.02 -6.69 8.26
N ARG A 41 0.87 -7.14 7.73
CA ARG A 41 0.25 -8.40 8.15
C ARG A 41 1.12 -9.60 7.75
N GLU A 42 1.65 -9.60 6.54
CA GLU A 42 2.55 -10.66 6.05
C GLU A 42 3.84 -10.72 6.85
N GLU A 43 4.46 -9.56 7.10
CA GLU A 43 5.69 -9.46 7.87
C GLU A 43 5.50 -9.97 9.30
N LEU A 44 4.43 -9.52 9.99
CA LEU A 44 4.11 -9.98 11.34
C LEU A 44 3.80 -11.47 11.41
N SER A 45 3.15 -12.02 10.38
CA SER A 45 2.91 -13.47 10.28
C SER A 45 4.22 -14.24 10.15
N THR A 46 5.14 -13.74 9.32
CA THR A 46 6.47 -14.33 9.12
C THR A 46 7.29 -14.32 10.41
N LEU A 47 7.33 -13.18 11.11
CA LEU A 47 8.04 -13.06 12.39
C LEU A 47 7.47 -14.01 13.45
N ARG A 48 6.15 -14.16 13.54
CA ARG A 48 5.50 -15.12 14.46
C ARG A 48 5.85 -16.57 14.17
N ARG A 49 6.12 -16.92 12.90
CA ARG A 49 6.55 -18.27 12.51
C ARG A 49 7.99 -18.56 12.88
N LEU A 50 8.87 -17.56 12.83
CA LEU A 50 10.29 -17.69 13.18
C LEU A 50 10.55 -17.70 14.69
N ALA A 51 9.64 -17.12 15.47
CA ALA A 51 9.72 -17.07 16.93
C ALA A 51 9.19 -18.33 17.65
N LYS A 52 8.80 -19.37 16.90
CA LYS A 52 8.19 -20.61 17.39
C LYS A 52 9.05 -21.81 17.04
#